data_AF-K0AWF2-F1
#
_entry.id   AF-K0AWF2-F1
#
_cell.length_a   1.000
_cell.length_b   1.000
_cell.length_c   1.000
_cell.angle_alpha   90.00
_cell.angle_beta   90.00
_cell.angle_gamma   90.00
#
_symmetry.space_group_name_H-M   'P 1'
#
loop_
_entity.id
_entity.type
_entity.pdbx_description
1 polymer ?
#
loop_
_entity_poly.entity_id
_entity_poly.type
_entity_poly.pdbx_seq_one_letter_code
_entity_poly.pdbx_strand_id
1 'polypeptide(L)'
;MPTVLKTAILPGDSMERLFIATQVGEIFYIGNGVIRTFLDIRPRIIKLGFSGGKYDERGLIGLAFHPQFYYNGLFYLHYSVAGTQGPGALPSSEVSQDLPEPFKPNPCDPRTLDQKWINREVNYDHIDTVEEWILLSYGQPQKRRTLLNLRRPFFNHNGVNSLNFSPETGKLVLTTGDGGSGYDPFNLSQNDMEIAGKIIEIDVTKNTFINNPPVVTRFDELPVPIQETLTVIAKGVRNIPGISFQRFYNQYIKYVGFVGQDLAESIFSFVHYKPIPVTQLIQASLMKSNLDQEGFINFGWRGWEGSFPTSIIRDCSTNPTLDEKTVAYYNEAVKTSVQRLQPLTSYFHKDPRPDKFGGTALTGVQSYMGNRIPGLAGSVVFTDFARNEGSQPPIRGVLAYTRIRTDCKLSDFSVIETDYNFGSQSAFYASLGTNLDQTRLYLGVYGSMNVTDLNQGTVFEIVP
;
A
#
# COMPACT_ATOMS: atom_id res chain seq x y z
N MET A 1 -14.28 -5.61 5.94
CA MET A 1 -13.38 -5.91 4.81
C MET A 1 -12.12 -6.63 5.28
N PRO A 2 -11.72 -7.78 4.68
CA PRO A 2 -10.43 -8.45 4.97
C PRO A 2 -9.28 -7.71 4.26
N THR A 3 -8.55 -6.89 5.00
CA THR A 3 -7.52 -5.99 4.44
C THR A 3 -6.15 -6.64 4.35
N VAL A 4 -5.84 -7.57 5.27
CA VAL A 4 -4.54 -8.25 5.29
C VAL A 4 -4.73 -9.73 5.61
N LEU A 5 -4.17 -10.57 4.73
CA LEU A 5 -4.12 -12.02 4.88
C LEU A 5 -2.66 -12.44 5.09
N LYS A 6 -2.37 -13.03 6.24
CA LYS A 6 -1.03 -13.55 6.61
C LYS A 6 -1.12 -14.95 7.13
N THR A 7 -0.02 -15.66 7.10
CA THR A 7 0.10 -16.96 7.74
C THR A 7 1.20 -16.94 8.78
N ALA A 8 1.04 -17.74 9.83
CA ALA A 8 2.05 -17.97 10.84
C ALA A 8 1.76 -19.25 11.63
N ILE A 9 2.79 -19.78 12.27
CA ILE A 9 2.66 -20.87 13.25
C ILE A 9 2.63 -20.22 14.64
N LEU A 10 1.56 -20.48 15.41
CA LEU A 10 1.43 -19.99 16.78
C LEU A 10 2.53 -20.59 17.68
N PRO A 11 3.02 -19.86 18.70
CA PRO A 11 3.97 -20.39 19.66
C PRO A 11 3.48 -21.70 20.30
N GLY A 12 4.27 -22.76 20.18
CA GLY A 12 3.94 -24.10 20.69
C GLY A 12 2.95 -24.90 19.84
N ASP A 13 2.44 -24.36 18.72
CA ASP A 13 1.62 -25.10 17.75
C ASP A 13 2.52 -25.74 16.68
N SER A 14 2.02 -26.75 15.97
CA SER A 14 2.71 -27.39 14.84
C SER A 14 2.08 -27.05 13.49
N MET A 15 0.95 -26.32 13.50
CA MET A 15 0.18 -26.01 12.30
C MET A 15 0.30 -24.54 11.91
N GLU A 16 0.54 -24.31 10.63
CA GLU A 16 0.40 -22.99 10.01
C GLU A 16 -1.09 -22.58 9.99
N ARG A 17 -1.37 -21.36 10.46
CA ARG A 17 -2.72 -20.79 10.51
C ARG A 17 -2.83 -19.60 9.57
N LEU A 18 -4.00 -19.43 8.96
CA LEU A 18 -4.34 -18.23 8.18
C LEU A 18 -4.92 -17.18 9.12
N PHE A 19 -4.28 -16.02 9.19
CA PHE A 19 -4.72 -14.84 9.93
C PHE A 19 -5.40 -13.85 8.98
N ILE A 20 -6.54 -13.34 9.42
CA ILE A 20 -7.39 -12.42 8.68
C ILE A 20 -7.52 -11.16 9.53
N ALA A 21 -6.77 -10.13 9.17
CA ALA A 21 -6.96 -8.80 9.75
C ALA A 21 -8.03 -8.05 8.94
N THR A 22 -9.03 -7.56 9.66
CA THR A 22 -10.12 -6.76 9.10
C THR A 22 -9.87 -5.28 9.31
N GLN A 23 -10.36 -4.45 8.38
CA GLN A 23 -10.19 -3.00 8.41
C GLN A 23 -10.64 -2.36 9.74
N VAL A 24 -11.70 -2.89 10.36
CA VAL A 24 -12.28 -2.35 11.60
C VAL A 24 -11.45 -2.66 12.84
N GLY A 25 -10.49 -3.58 12.77
CA GLY A 25 -9.59 -3.90 13.89
C GLY A 25 -9.80 -5.27 14.55
N GLU A 26 -10.61 -6.14 13.96
CA GLU A 26 -10.70 -7.55 14.38
C GLU A 26 -9.69 -8.38 13.60
N ILE A 27 -8.93 -9.20 14.31
CA ILE A 27 -8.01 -10.16 13.71
C ILE A 27 -8.49 -11.56 14.08
N PHE A 28 -8.81 -12.35 13.06
CA PHE A 28 -9.18 -13.76 13.21
C PHE A 28 -8.03 -14.65 12.77
N TYR A 29 -8.07 -15.92 13.19
CA TYR A 29 -7.28 -16.96 12.57
C TYR A 29 -8.12 -18.20 12.30
N ILE A 30 -7.80 -18.89 11.21
CA ILE A 30 -8.44 -20.14 10.80
C ILE A 30 -7.48 -21.30 11.08
N GLY A 31 -7.99 -22.32 11.76
CA GLY A 31 -7.24 -23.51 12.10
C GLY A 31 -8.13 -24.65 12.57
N ASN A 32 -7.82 -25.90 12.15
CA ASN A 32 -8.58 -27.10 12.52
C ASN A 32 -10.07 -27.01 12.17
N GLY A 33 -10.40 -26.34 11.06
CA GLY A 33 -11.79 -26.12 10.61
C GLY A 33 -12.57 -25.09 11.45
N VAL A 34 -11.93 -24.36 12.34
CA VAL A 34 -12.57 -23.36 13.22
C VAL A 34 -11.95 -21.98 13.00
N ILE A 35 -12.80 -20.95 13.06
CA ILE A 35 -12.39 -19.54 13.08
C ILE A 35 -12.39 -19.06 14.53
N ARG A 36 -11.30 -18.43 14.97
CA ARG A 36 -11.16 -17.87 16.32
C ARG A 36 -10.63 -16.45 16.26
N THR A 37 -11.06 -15.62 17.21
CA THR A 37 -10.49 -14.28 17.38
C THR A 37 -9.07 -14.40 17.94
N PHE A 38 -8.12 -13.79 17.24
CA PHE A 38 -6.75 -13.60 17.70
C PHE A 38 -6.63 -12.35 18.58
N LEU A 39 -7.19 -11.23 18.11
CA LEU A 39 -7.09 -9.92 18.73
C LEU A 39 -8.27 -9.04 18.28
N ASP A 40 -8.80 -8.22 19.18
CA ASP A 40 -9.78 -7.18 18.89
C ASP A 40 -9.22 -5.82 19.36
N ILE A 41 -8.88 -4.96 18.41
CA ILE A 41 -8.45 -3.58 18.65
C ILE A 41 -9.44 -2.54 18.13
N ARG A 42 -10.70 -2.90 17.86
CA ARG A 42 -11.73 -1.95 17.37
C ARG A 42 -11.77 -0.64 18.17
N PRO A 43 -11.66 -0.63 19.52
CA PRO A 43 -11.66 0.62 20.29
C PRO A 43 -10.45 1.54 20.02
N ARG A 44 -9.37 1.01 19.42
CA ARG A 44 -8.15 1.75 19.06
C ARG A 44 -8.17 2.22 17.60
N ILE A 45 -9.09 1.71 16.78
CA ILE A 45 -9.23 2.06 15.38
C ILE A 45 -10.12 3.28 15.22
N ILE A 46 -9.67 4.21 14.39
CA ILE A 46 -10.48 5.34 13.90
C ILE A 46 -11.86 4.89 13.41
N LYS A 47 -12.88 5.70 13.64
CA LYS A 47 -14.21 5.45 13.10
C LYS A 47 -14.18 5.58 11.57
N LEU A 48 -14.51 4.50 10.87
CA LEU A 48 -14.54 4.43 9.41
C LEU A 48 -15.82 5.06 8.83
N GLY A 49 -15.74 5.45 7.57
CA GLY A 49 -16.89 5.93 6.79
C GLY A 49 -17.10 7.44 6.86
N PHE A 50 -16.03 8.20 7.06
CA PHE A 50 -16.07 9.65 6.93
C PHE A 50 -16.55 10.07 5.53
N SER A 51 -17.36 11.12 5.45
CA SER A 51 -17.94 11.63 4.19
C SER A 51 -18.87 10.66 3.42
N GLY A 52 -19.80 10.02 4.13
CA GLY A 52 -20.91 9.29 3.49
C GLY A 52 -20.72 7.77 3.37
N GLY A 53 -19.82 7.19 4.18
CA GLY A 53 -19.71 5.74 4.40
C GLY A 53 -19.04 4.95 3.29
N LYS A 54 -19.02 5.43 2.04
CA LYS A 54 -18.60 4.65 0.88
C LYS A 54 -17.15 4.16 0.98
N TYR A 55 -16.16 5.02 0.80
CA TYR A 55 -14.76 4.61 0.72
C TYR A 55 -13.90 5.26 1.80
N ASP A 56 -13.03 4.48 2.44
CA ASP A 56 -12.11 4.92 3.48
C ASP A 56 -10.92 3.95 3.48
N GLU A 57 -9.68 4.43 3.39
CA GLU A 57 -8.48 3.58 3.49
C GLU A 57 -7.91 3.50 4.89
N ARG A 58 -8.46 4.26 5.83
CA ARG A 58 -8.00 4.21 7.22
C ARG A 58 -8.46 2.91 7.86
N GLY A 59 -7.90 2.62 9.04
CA GLY A 59 -8.24 1.43 9.81
C GLY A 59 -7.02 0.57 10.08
N LEU A 60 -7.21 -0.74 10.25
CA LEU A 60 -6.13 -1.71 10.35
C LEU A 60 -5.66 -2.12 8.94
N ILE A 61 -4.45 -1.67 8.58
CA ILE A 61 -3.90 -1.74 7.22
C ILE A 61 -2.57 -2.50 7.12
N GLY A 62 -2.01 -2.95 8.25
CA GLY A 62 -0.80 -3.76 8.28
C GLY A 62 -0.78 -4.77 9.41
N LEU A 63 -0.33 -5.98 9.07
CA LEU A 63 -0.04 -7.06 10.00
C LEU A 63 1.21 -7.80 9.49
N ALA A 64 2.21 -7.98 10.33
CA ALA A 64 3.36 -8.81 10.05
C ALA A 64 3.76 -9.63 11.28
N PHE A 65 4.00 -10.92 11.10
CA PHE A 65 4.59 -11.77 12.12
C PHE A 65 6.11 -11.70 12.03
N HIS A 66 6.79 -11.65 13.17
CA HIS A 66 8.25 -11.77 13.19
C HIS A 66 8.69 -13.10 12.54
N PRO A 67 9.83 -13.19 11.83
CA PRO A 67 10.28 -14.43 11.21
C PRO A 67 10.47 -15.59 12.21
N GLN A 68 10.68 -15.24 13.48
CA GLN A 68 10.76 -16.16 14.61
C GLN A 68 9.51 -16.12 15.51
N PHE A 69 8.35 -15.74 14.99
CA PHE A 69 7.10 -15.61 15.77
C PHE A 69 6.77 -16.86 16.57
N TYR A 70 7.02 -18.05 16.02
CA TYR A 70 6.89 -19.31 16.74
C TYR A 70 7.67 -19.35 18.06
N TYR A 71 8.87 -18.76 18.10
CA TYR A 71 9.75 -18.77 19.27
C TYR A 71 9.56 -17.56 20.17
N ASN A 72 9.31 -16.37 19.60
CA ASN A 72 9.31 -15.11 20.35
C ASN A 72 7.94 -14.45 20.52
N GLY A 73 6.91 -14.94 19.83
CA GLY A 73 5.56 -14.40 19.89
C GLY A 73 5.41 -12.96 19.35
N LEU A 74 6.43 -12.39 18.70
CA LEU A 74 6.41 -10.99 18.25
C LEU A 74 5.66 -10.83 16.92
N PHE A 75 4.78 -9.84 16.87
CA PHE A 75 4.08 -9.42 15.66
C PHE A 75 3.87 -7.91 15.67
N TYR A 76 3.50 -7.35 14.53
CA TYR A 76 3.49 -5.91 14.31
C TYR A 76 2.20 -5.50 13.61
N LEU A 77 1.63 -4.39 14.06
CA LEU A 77 0.40 -3.81 13.52
C LEU A 77 0.67 -2.40 12.99
N HIS A 78 -0.01 -2.04 11.91
CA HIS A 78 -0.06 -0.67 11.41
C HIS A 78 -1.52 -0.27 11.23
N TYR A 79 -1.94 0.78 11.93
CA TYR A 79 -3.33 1.22 11.93
C TYR A 79 -3.53 2.71 12.22
N SER A 80 -4.67 3.24 11.78
CA SER A 80 -5.10 4.61 12.03
C SER A 80 -5.79 4.77 13.39
N VAL A 81 -5.30 5.68 14.22
CA VAL A 81 -5.60 5.76 15.66
C VAL A 81 -6.94 6.46 15.95
N ALA A 82 -7.76 5.84 16.81
CA ALA A 82 -9.02 6.41 17.30
C ALA A 82 -8.83 7.80 17.96
N GLY A 83 -9.75 8.73 17.69
CA GLY A 83 -9.74 10.06 18.31
C GLY A 83 -8.72 11.05 17.75
N THR A 84 -7.97 10.69 16.71
CA THR A 84 -6.97 11.56 16.06
C THR A 84 -7.49 12.28 14.81
N GLN A 85 -8.81 12.26 14.59
CA GLN A 85 -9.47 12.79 13.40
C GLN A 85 -9.31 14.31 13.36
N GLY A 86 -8.75 14.83 12.28
CA GLY A 86 -8.57 16.25 12.02
C GLY A 86 -9.30 16.72 10.76
N PRO A 87 -9.16 18.01 10.40
CA PRO A 87 -9.87 18.63 9.29
C PRO A 87 -9.30 18.31 7.90
N GLY A 88 -8.14 17.64 7.82
CA GLY A 88 -7.37 17.47 6.58
C GLY A 88 -6.36 18.61 6.34
N ALA A 89 -5.40 18.38 5.44
CA ALA A 89 -4.28 19.29 5.20
C ALA A 89 -4.55 20.46 4.26
N LEU A 90 -5.54 20.34 3.38
CA LEU A 90 -5.98 21.44 2.51
C LEU A 90 -7.22 22.10 3.10
N PRO A 91 -7.24 23.44 3.26
CA PRO A 91 -8.46 24.13 3.65
C PRO A 91 -9.54 23.88 2.60
N SER A 92 -10.75 23.55 3.04
CA SER A 92 -11.94 23.43 2.20
C SER A 92 -12.35 24.82 1.69
N SER A 93 -11.52 25.45 0.86
CA SER A 93 -11.89 26.66 0.12
C SER A 93 -12.67 26.25 -1.12
N GLU A 94 -13.87 25.72 -0.90
CA GLU A 94 -15.10 25.92 -1.67
C GLU A 94 -16.15 24.97 -1.08
N VAL A 95 -17.07 25.57 -0.34
CA VAL A 95 -18.15 24.89 0.37
C VAL A 95 -19.17 24.41 -0.66
N SER A 96 -19.15 23.12 -0.97
CA SER A 96 -20.38 22.35 -1.10
C SER A 96 -20.44 21.37 0.06
N GLN A 97 -21.63 21.18 0.63
CA GLN A 97 -21.93 20.16 1.66
C GLN A 97 -21.80 18.71 1.14
N ASP A 98 -21.24 18.55 -0.05
CA ASP A 98 -20.87 17.32 -0.71
C ASP A 98 -19.36 17.38 -0.95
N LEU A 99 -18.65 16.31 -0.52
CA LEU A 99 -17.23 15.98 -0.69
C LEU A 99 -16.30 17.12 -1.16
N PRO A 100 -15.25 17.52 -0.39
CA PRO A 100 -14.32 18.55 -0.84
C PRO A 100 -13.81 18.19 -2.24
N GLU A 101 -13.94 19.12 -3.20
CA GLU A 101 -13.48 18.86 -4.55
C GLU A 101 -12.02 18.38 -4.51
N PRO A 102 -11.70 17.23 -5.13
CA PRO A 102 -10.35 16.72 -5.11
C PRO A 102 -9.42 17.74 -5.77
N PHE A 103 -8.31 18.03 -5.10
CA PHE A 103 -7.29 18.92 -5.63
C PHE A 103 -6.94 18.54 -7.08
N LYS A 104 -7.01 19.53 -7.98
CA LYS A 104 -6.58 19.40 -9.38
C LYS A 104 -5.53 20.47 -9.67
N PRO A 105 -4.28 20.10 -10.00
CA PRO A 105 -3.27 21.07 -10.39
C PRO A 105 -3.67 21.78 -11.69
N ASN A 106 -3.35 23.07 -11.78
CA ASN A 106 -3.53 23.88 -12.98
C ASN A 106 -2.17 24.12 -13.65
N PRO A 107 -1.90 23.54 -14.83
CA PRO A 107 -0.63 23.73 -15.53
C PRO A 107 -0.28 25.16 -15.89
N CYS A 108 -1.28 26.03 -15.98
CA CYS A 108 -1.09 27.45 -16.27
C CYS A 108 -0.91 28.30 -15.01
N ASP A 109 -1.07 27.74 -13.80
CA ASP A 109 -0.85 28.45 -12.53
C ASP A 109 0.18 27.71 -11.66
N PRO A 110 1.46 28.17 -11.68
CA PRO A 110 2.54 27.55 -10.91
C PRO A 110 2.28 27.41 -9.41
N ARG A 111 1.41 28.25 -8.83
CA ARG A 111 1.09 28.21 -7.39
C ARG A 111 0.32 26.95 -7.00
N THR A 112 -0.36 26.34 -7.95
CA THR A 112 -1.11 25.09 -7.71
C THR A 112 -0.21 23.86 -7.76
N LEU A 113 0.99 23.98 -8.33
CA LEU A 113 1.82 22.82 -8.70
C LEU A 113 2.80 22.39 -7.59
N ASP A 114 3.10 23.29 -6.66
CA ASP A 114 4.00 23.05 -5.53
C ASP A 114 3.38 23.60 -4.24
N GLN A 115 2.28 23.00 -3.81
CA GLN A 115 1.64 23.42 -2.57
C GLN A 115 2.51 23.04 -1.38
N LYS A 116 2.41 23.81 -0.30
CA LYS A 116 3.10 23.52 0.95
C LYS A 116 2.10 23.11 2.00
N TRP A 117 2.38 21.99 2.65
CA TRP A 117 1.64 21.57 3.83
C TRP A 117 2.08 22.40 5.05
N ILE A 118 1.34 23.48 5.29
CA ILE A 118 1.59 24.45 6.37
C ILE A 118 0.70 24.09 7.58
N ASN A 119 1.18 24.38 8.80
CA ASN A 119 0.49 24.13 10.08
C ASN A 119 0.12 22.65 10.29
N ARG A 120 1.10 21.76 10.09
CA ARG A 120 0.94 20.30 10.18
C ARG A 120 0.36 19.82 11.51
N GLU A 121 0.54 20.57 12.61
CA GLU A 121 -0.01 20.24 13.93
C GLU A 121 -1.54 20.35 14.02
N VAL A 122 -2.18 21.11 13.14
CA VAL A 122 -3.64 21.36 13.16
C VAL A 122 -4.30 20.85 11.89
N ASN A 123 -3.67 21.06 10.73
CA ASN A 123 -4.22 20.72 9.43
C ASN A 123 -3.73 19.33 9.02
N TYR A 124 -4.34 18.28 9.54
CA TYR A 124 -4.06 16.89 9.17
C TYR A 124 -5.34 16.07 9.26
N ASP A 125 -5.37 14.88 8.67
CA ASP A 125 -6.55 14.01 8.70
C ASP A 125 -6.55 13.06 9.89
N HIS A 126 -5.45 12.33 10.10
CA HIS A 126 -5.34 11.38 11.21
C HIS A 126 -3.88 11.06 11.55
N ILE A 127 -3.70 10.28 12.62
CA ILE A 127 -2.41 9.68 12.98
C ILE A 127 -2.47 8.18 12.74
N ASP A 128 -1.51 7.67 11.98
CA ASP A 128 -1.21 6.24 11.90
C ASP A 128 -0.17 5.87 12.97
N THR A 129 -0.22 4.62 13.44
CA THR A 129 0.78 4.08 14.37
C THR A 129 1.28 2.73 13.88
N VAL A 130 2.60 2.50 14.03
CA VAL A 130 3.24 1.19 13.83
C VAL A 130 3.65 0.68 15.20
N GLU A 131 3.12 -0.47 15.60
CA GLU A 131 3.30 -1.00 16.95
C GLU A 131 3.89 -2.41 16.93
N GLU A 132 4.73 -2.69 17.92
CA GLU A 132 5.22 -4.03 18.24
C GLU A 132 4.35 -4.63 19.33
N TRP A 133 3.90 -5.85 19.10
CA TRP A 133 3.05 -6.63 19.98
C TRP A 133 3.68 -7.98 20.28
N ILE A 134 3.27 -8.60 21.38
CA ILE A 134 3.74 -9.91 21.82
C ILE A 134 2.57 -10.80 22.20
N LEU A 135 2.62 -12.05 21.75
CA LEU A 135 1.79 -13.14 22.23
C LEU A 135 2.61 -13.98 23.21
N LEU A 136 2.30 -13.88 24.49
CA LEU A 136 2.88 -14.75 25.52
C LEU A 136 2.23 -16.15 25.44
N SER A 137 2.98 -17.21 25.76
CA SER A 137 2.45 -18.58 25.80
C SER A 137 1.19 -18.63 26.69
N TYR A 138 0.06 -19.08 26.12
CA TYR A 138 -1.26 -19.14 26.77
C TYR A 138 -1.88 -17.79 27.18
N GLY A 139 -1.29 -16.67 26.77
CA GLY A 139 -1.78 -15.32 27.04
C GLY A 139 -2.61 -14.72 25.92
N GLN A 140 -3.15 -13.54 26.17
CA GLN A 140 -3.71 -12.67 25.13
C GLN A 140 -2.59 -11.83 24.51
N PRO A 141 -2.69 -11.45 23.23
CA PRO A 141 -1.73 -10.52 22.63
C PRO A 141 -1.72 -9.17 23.36
N GLN A 142 -0.53 -8.62 23.59
CA GLN A 142 -0.33 -7.36 24.29
C GLN A 142 0.60 -6.43 23.51
N LYS A 143 0.30 -5.14 23.51
CA LYS A 143 1.18 -4.11 22.96
C LYS A 143 2.45 -4.05 23.80
N ARG A 144 3.61 -4.12 23.13
CA ARG A 144 4.94 -4.00 23.76
C ARG A 144 5.49 -2.59 23.67
N ARG A 145 5.48 -1.98 22.48
CA ARG A 145 5.92 -0.58 22.25
C ARG A 145 5.36 -0.02 20.95
N THR A 146 5.35 1.30 20.81
CA THR A 146 5.14 1.96 19.52
C THR A 146 6.49 2.19 18.84
N LEU A 147 6.58 1.85 17.55
CA LEU A 147 7.76 2.08 16.72
C LEU A 147 7.71 3.46 16.06
N LEU A 148 6.56 3.84 15.50
CA LEU A 148 6.35 5.11 14.80
C LEU A 148 4.93 5.63 15.02
N ASN A 149 4.77 6.96 15.07
CA ASN A 149 3.49 7.65 14.95
C ASN A 149 3.59 8.63 13.79
N LEU A 150 2.76 8.44 12.77
CA LEU A 150 2.85 9.15 11.50
C LEU A 150 1.61 10.01 11.31
N ARG A 151 1.80 11.31 11.13
CA ARG A 151 0.70 12.21 10.83
C ARG A 151 0.40 12.20 9.33
N ARG A 152 -0.86 11.94 8.98
CA ARG A 152 -1.34 11.85 7.59
C ARG A 152 -2.08 13.11 7.18
N PRO A 153 -1.75 13.71 6.02
CA PRO A 153 -2.42 14.93 5.57
C PRO A 153 -3.84 14.67 5.05
N PHE A 154 -4.12 13.48 4.49
CA PHE A 154 -5.42 13.11 3.95
C PHE A 154 -5.83 11.68 4.39
N PHE A 155 -7.10 11.34 4.24
CA PHE A 155 -7.64 10.04 4.69
C PHE A 155 -7.28 8.85 3.77
N ASN A 156 -6.69 9.11 2.62
CA ASN A 156 -6.49 8.13 1.55
C ASN A 156 -5.00 7.85 1.30
N HIS A 157 -4.68 6.93 0.39
CA HIS A 157 -3.35 6.42 0.06
C HIS A 157 -2.54 5.99 1.28
N ASN A 158 -3.18 5.37 2.26
CA ASN A 158 -2.48 4.81 3.41
C ASN A 158 -1.84 3.45 3.07
N GLY A 159 -2.25 2.86 1.94
CA GLY A 159 -1.86 1.53 1.49
C GLY A 159 -2.56 0.43 2.27
N VAL A 160 -2.46 -0.80 1.77
CA VAL A 160 -2.92 -2.02 2.45
C VAL A 160 -1.79 -3.04 2.48
N ASN A 161 -1.84 -4.02 3.39
CA ASN A 161 -0.75 -4.99 3.58
C ASN A 161 0.62 -4.30 3.78
N SER A 162 0.59 -3.22 4.58
CA SER A 162 1.68 -2.24 4.69
C SER A 162 2.92 -2.72 5.45
N LEU A 163 2.85 -3.89 6.10
CA LEU A 163 3.93 -4.47 6.89
C LEU A 163 4.32 -5.86 6.36
N ASN A 164 5.61 -6.06 6.14
CA ASN A 164 6.20 -7.34 5.77
C ASN A 164 7.58 -7.49 6.43
N PHE A 165 8.08 -8.70 6.62
CA PHE A 165 9.50 -8.88 6.94
C PHE A 165 10.29 -9.14 5.66
N SER A 166 11.41 -8.44 5.50
CA SER A 166 12.34 -8.72 4.42
C SER A 166 13.04 -10.05 4.70
N PRO A 167 12.90 -11.08 3.84
CA PRO A 167 13.65 -12.32 3.99
C PRO A 167 15.14 -12.14 3.64
N GLU A 168 15.52 -10.99 3.08
CA GLU A 168 16.92 -10.65 2.79
C GLU A 168 17.65 -10.07 4.00
N THR A 169 17.01 -9.14 4.70
CA THR A 169 17.65 -8.36 5.77
C THR A 169 17.16 -8.77 7.16
N GLY A 170 16.04 -9.49 7.26
CA GLY A 170 15.38 -9.82 8.52
C GLY A 170 14.68 -8.62 9.19
N LYS A 171 14.66 -7.45 8.55
CA LYS A 171 14.05 -6.23 9.09
C LYS A 171 12.56 -6.14 8.75
N LEU A 172 11.83 -5.39 9.58
CA LEU A 172 10.44 -5.06 9.32
C LEU A 172 10.39 -3.99 8.22
N VAL A 173 9.65 -4.24 7.16
CA VAL A 173 9.40 -3.33 6.05
C VAL A 173 8.07 -2.64 6.25
N LEU A 174 8.08 -1.32 6.24
CA LEU A 174 6.92 -0.45 6.21
C LEU A 174 6.80 0.18 4.81
N THR A 175 5.66 -0.02 4.16
CA THR A 175 5.32 0.69 2.92
C THR A 175 4.35 1.81 3.23
N THR A 176 4.63 3.02 2.73
CA THR A 176 3.77 4.20 2.94
C THR A 176 3.43 4.85 1.60
N GLY A 177 2.17 5.26 1.44
CA GLY A 177 1.76 6.08 0.29
C GLY A 177 2.12 7.57 0.46
N ASP A 178 1.84 8.36 -0.57
CA ASP A 178 2.21 9.77 -0.72
C ASP A 178 1.48 10.74 0.23
N GLY A 179 0.53 10.24 1.02
CA GLY A 179 -0.21 11.02 2.01
C GLY A 179 -1.67 11.25 1.65
N GLY A 180 -2.13 10.92 0.43
CA GLY A 180 -3.54 10.63 0.18
C GLY A 180 -4.31 11.51 -0.78
N SER A 181 -3.77 12.64 -1.20
CA SER A 181 -4.42 13.44 -2.23
C SER A 181 -4.02 12.94 -3.62
N GLY A 182 -4.93 13.08 -4.57
CA GLY A 182 -4.55 12.97 -5.97
C GLY A 182 -3.44 13.95 -6.32
N TYR A 183 -2.59 13.55 -7.28
CA TYR A 183 -1.48 14.33 -7.82
C TYR A 183 -0.31 14.67 -6.84
N ASP A 184 -0.31 14.20 -5.58
CA ASP A 184 0.73 14.51 -4.56
C ASP A 184 1.02 16.03 -4.46
N PRO A 185 0.05 16.85 -3.99
CA PRO A 185 0.14 18.32 -4.02
C PRO A 185 1.33 18.90 -3.24
N PHE A 186 1.81 18.16 -2.24
CA PHE A 186 2.88 18.58 -1.35
C PHE A 186 4.24 17.96 -1.69
N ASN A 187 4.31 17.19 -2.79
CA ASN A 187 5.53 16.50 -3.22
C ASN A 187 6.12 15.57 -2.15
N LEU A 188 5.29 14.94 -1.32
CA LEU A 188 5.81 14.16 -0.20
C LEU A 188 6.54 12.91 -0.69
N SER A 189 6.09 12.31 -1.79
CA SER A 189 6.65 11.07 -2.31
C SER A 189 8.11 11.21 -2.77
N GLN A 190 8.46 12.33 -3.41
CA GLN A 190 9.82 12.58 -3.91
C GLN A 190 10.73 13.31 -2.92
N ASN A 191 10.17 14.00 -1.93
CA ASN A 191 10.95 14.70 -0.91
C ASN A 191 11.65 13.68 0.01
N ASP A 192 12.98 13.71 0.02
CA ASP A 192 13.82 12.73 0.74
C ASP A 192 13.66 12.80 2.27
N MET A 193 13.21 13.95 2.80
CA MET A 193 13.01 14.15 4.22
C MET A 193 11.62 13.72 4.73
N GLU A 194 10.65 13.56 3.84
CA GLU A 194 9.28 13.16 4.20
C GLU A 194 9.20 11.64 4.36
N ILE A 195 8.49 11.18 5.39
CA ILE A 195 8.29 9.74 5.64
C ILE A 195 7.29 9.15 4.63
N ALA A 196 6.33 9.95 4.16
CA ALA A 196 5.34 9.53 3.17
C ALA A 196 5.98 9.22 1.80
N GLY A 197 5.34 8.30 1.08
CA GLY A 197 5.73 7.84 -0.25
C GLY A 197 7.06 7.09 -0.27
N LYS A 198 7.39 6.39 0.82
CA LYS A 198 8.62 5.61 1.00
C LYS A 198 8.35 4.14 1.29
N ILE A 199 9.33 3.30 0.95
CA ILE A 199 9.48 1.96 1.51
C ILE A 199 10.67 2.00 2.49
N ILE A 200 10.42 1.63 3.74
CA ILE A 200 11.34 1.81 4.86
C ILE A 200 11.57 0.47 5.55
N GLU A 201 12.83 0.11 5.76
CA GLU A 201 13.22 -0.95 6.68
C GLU A 201 13.41 -0.39 8.09
N ILE A 202 12.87 -1.10 9.08
CA ILE A 202 12.94 -0.81 10.51
C ILE A 202 13.67 -1.97 11.19
N ASP A 203 14.82 -1.67 11.78
CA ASP A 203 15.57 -2.61 12.62
C ASP A 203 14.93 -2.71 14.01
N VAL A 204 14.01 -3.66 14.14
CA VAL A 204 13.26 -3.92 15.39
C VAL A 204 14.11 -4.57 16.48
N THR A 205 15.33 -5.03 16.16
CA THR A 205 16.23 -5.63 17.17
C THR A 205 16.93 -4.57 18.01
N LYS A 206 17.02 -3.34 17.51
CA LYS A 206 17.56 -2.20 18.24
C LYS A 206 16.58 -1.73 19.31
N ASN A 207 17.08 -1.59 20.54
CA ASN A 207 16.32 -0.98 21.62
C ASN A 207 16.57 0.53 21.62
N THR A 208 15.51 1.30 21.39
CA THR A 208 15.55 2.77 21.36
C THR A 208 15.35 3.38 22.74
N PHE A 209 14.95 2.59 23.75
CA PHE A 209 14.48 3.05 25.06
C PHE A 209 13.32 4.06 25.02
N ILE A 210 12.64 4.18 23.87
CA ILE A 210 11.51 5.08 23.65
C ILE A 210 10.29 4.24 23.29
N ASN A 211 9.34 4.11 24.22
CA ASN A 211 8.13 3.30 24.03
C ASN A 211 7.01 4.05 23.31
N ASN A 212 7.01 5.39 23.41
CA ASN A 212 6.01 6.28 22.82
C ASN A 212 6.74 7.41 22.07
N PRO A 213 7.08 7.20 20.80
CA PRO A 213 7.76 8.21 20.00
C PRO A 213 6.83 9.40 19.68
N PRO A 214 7.38 10.59 19.36
CA PRO A 214 6.58 11.73 18.93
C PRO A 214 5.79 11.39 17.66
N VAL A 215 4.72 12.14 17.43
CA VAL A 215 3.99 12.14 16.17
C VAL A 215 4.79 12.97 15.17
N VAL A 216 5.14 12.39 14.03
CA VAL A 216 6.01 13.01 13.03
C VAL A 216 5.45 12.93 11.62
N THR A 217 5.97 13.79 10.76
CA THR A 217 5.78 13.79 9.31
C THR A 217 7.10 13.59 8.57
N ARG A 218 8.21 14.00 9.20
CA ARG A 218 9.55 14.00 8.61
C ARG A 218 10.55 13.23 9.45
N PHE A 219 11.62 12.78 8.83
CA PHE A 219 12.66 12.00 9.50
C PHE A 219 13.46 12.79 10.54
N ASP A 220 13.68 14.09 10.33
CA ASP A 220 14.41 14.97 11.25
C ASP A 220 13.64 15.31 12.54
N GLU A 221 12.34 15.03 12.57
CA GLU A 221 11.49 15.18 13.76
C GLU A 221 11.61 13.97 14.72
N LEU A 222 12.18 12.85 14.26
CA LEU A 222 12.36 11.65 15.08
C LEU A 222 13.55 11.81 16.03
N PRO A 223 13.50 11.23 17.24
CA PRO A 223 14.68 11.09 18.09
C PRO A 223 15.79 10.25 17.43
N VAL A 224 17.06 10.62 17.64
CA VAL A 224 18.24 9.94 17.04
C VAL A 224 18.22 8.41 17.21
N PRO A 225 17.91 7.84 18.40
CA PRO A 225 17.86 6.39 18.54
C PRO A 225 16.86 5.70 17.60
N ILE A 226 15.76 6.38 17.23
CA ILE A 226 14.79 5.87 16.25
C ILE A 226 15.31 6.08 14.83
N GLN A 227 15.89 7.23 14.51
CA GLN A 227 16.50 7.48 13.20
C GLN A 227 17.52 6.39 12.82
N GLU A 228 18.31 5.93 13.78
CA GLU A 228 19.31 4.85 13.60
C GLU A 228 18.72 3.46 13.34
N THR A 229 17.41 3.26 13.55
CA THR A 229 16.70 2.02 13.21
C THR A 229 16.18 2.02 11.78
N LEU A 230 16.08 3.19 11.15
CA LEU A 230 15.37 3.36 9.88
C LEU A 230 16.32 3.42 8.69
N THR A 231 15.93 2.75 7.62
CA THR A 231 16.66 2.76 6.33
C THR A 231 15.65 2.85 5.20
N VAL A 232 15.78 3.84 4.33
CA VAL A 232 14.91 3.99 3.17
C VAL A 232 15.45 3.14 2.02
N ILE A 233 14.62 2.26 1.47
CA ILE A 233 15.01 1.38 0.36
C ILE A 233 14.46 1.85 -0.98
N ALA A 234 13.36 2.61 -0.96
CA ALA A 234 12.76 3.20 -2.14
C ALA A 234 11.94 4.46 -1.82
N LYS A 235 11.79 5.35 -2.81
CA LYS A 235 10.92 6.52 -2.76
C LYS A 235 10.02 6.66 -3.98
N GLY A 236 9.15 7.67 -3.96
CA GLY A 236 8.26 7.98 -5.07
C GLY A 236 7.06 7.05 -5.14
N VAL A 237 6.58 6.58 -3.98
CA VAL A 237 5.37 5.74 -3.87
C VAL A 237 4.11 6.60 -3.81
N ARG A 238 3.03 6.17 -4.47
CA ARG A 238 1.69 6.80 -4.38
C ARG A 238 0.77 6.10 -3.40
N ASN A 239 0.22 4.96 -3.82
CA ASN A 239 -0.64 4.10 -3.02
C ASN A 239 -0.26 2.65 -3.33
N ILE A 240 0.11 1.92 -2.29
CA ILE A 240 0.85 0.65 -2.39
C ILE A 240 0.10 -0.46 -1.64
N PRO A 241 -0.29 -1.57 -2.31
CA PRO A 241 -0.91 -2.73 -1.69
C PRO A 241 0.13 -3.70 -1.13
N GLY A 242 1.17 -3.15 -0.49
CA GLY A 242 2.27 -3.89 0.12
C GLY A 242 3.40 -4.26 -0.83
N ILE A 243 4.29 -5.13 -0.32
CA ILE A 243 5.49 -5.62 -0.99
C ILE A 243 5.53 -7.15 -0.88
N SER A 244 5.85 -7.83 -1.98
CA SER A 244 6.07 -9.28 -2.03
C SER A 244 7.51 -9.60 -2.37
N PHE A 245 8.04 -10.69 -1.82
CA PHE A 245 9.39 -11.17 -2.07
C PHE A 245 9.35 -12.53 -2.73
N GLN A 246 10.05 -12.71 -3.83
CA GLN A 246 10.20 -14.01 -4.50
C GLN A 246 11.65 -14.44 -4.44
N ARG A 247 11.90 -15.64 -3.89
CA ARG A 247 13.23 -16.25 -3.91
C ARG A 247 13.59 -16.62 -5.36
N PHE A 248 14.71 -16.12 -5.86
CA PHE A 248 15.25 -16.49 -7.16
C PHE A 248 16.75 -16.80 -7.02
N TYR A 249 17.11 -18.09 -7.11
CA TYR A 249 18.44 -18.59 -6.76
C TYR A 249 18.90 -18.07 -5.38
N ASN A 250 19.95 -17.24 -5.37
CA ASN A 250 20.55 -16.71 -4.16
C ASN A 250 20.06 -15.31 -3.79
N GLN A 251 19.12 -14.73 -4.55
CA GLN A 251 18.61 -13.37 -4.38
C GLN A 251 17.10 -13.36 -4.14
N TYR A 252 16.53 -12.20 -3.82
CA TYR A 252 15.08 -12.00 -3.84
C TYR A 252 14.69 -10.87 -4.77
N ILE A 253 13.65 -11.14 -5.55
CA ILE A 253 12.96 -10.15 -6.36
C ILE A 253 11.86 -9.54 -5.49
N LYS A 254 11.82 -8.21 -5.43
CA LYS A 254 10.77 -7.47 -4.74
C LYS A 254 9.73 -7.07 -5.78
N TYR A 255 8.46 -7.27 -5.47
CA TYR A 255 7.34 -6.81 -6.26
C TYR A 255 6.51 -5.82 -5.45
N VAL A 256 6.18 -4.68 -6.07
CA VAL A 256 5.36 -3.65 -5.45
C VAL A 256 4.31 -3.17 -6.42
N GLY A 257 3.07 -3.05 -5.93
CA GLY A 257 1.94 -2.55 -6.68
C GLY A 257 1.75 -1.05 -6.50
N PHE A 258 1.26 -0.37 -7.53
CA PHE A 258 0.97 1.06 -7.55
C PHE A 258 -0.42 1.27 -8.13
N VAL A 259 -1.31 1.88 -7.35
CA VAL A 259 -2.61 2.35 -7.85
C VAL A 259 -2.38 3.68 -8.57
N GLY A 260 -2.69 3.77 -9.86
CA GLY A 260 -2.55 4.99 -10.66
C GLY A 260 -3.52 6.10 -10.30
N GLN A 261 -3.38 7.27 -10.93
CA GLN A 261 -4.33 8.37 -10.73
C GLN A 261 -5.46 8.26 -11.75
N ASP A 262 -5.12 8.37 -13.03
CA ASP A 262 -6.11 8.52 -14.11
C ASP A 262 -5.86 7.56 -15.28
N LEU A 263 -4.64 7.03 -15.45
CA LEU A 263 -4.24 6.33 -16.67
C LEU A 263 -3.95 4.84 -16.43
N ALA A 264 -3.09 4.48 -15.47
CA ALA A 264 -2.72 3.08 -15.28
C ALA A 264 -2.33 2.72 -13.84
N GLU A 265 -2.73 1.53 -13.42
CA GLU A 265 -2.12 0.79 -12.33
C GLU A 265 -0.90 0.03 -12.84
N SER A 266 0.03 -0.27 -11.94
CA SER A 266 1.28 -0.92 -12.33
C SER A 266 1.94 -1.70 -11.23
N ILE A 267 2.75 -2.67 -11.66
CA ILE A 267 3.57 -3.49 -10.78
C ILE A 267 5.02 -3.22 -11.15
N PHE A 268 5.83 -2.92 -10.16
CA PHE A 268 7.27 -2.76 -10.31
C PHE A 268 8.00 -3.97 -9.74
N SER A 269 9.19 -4.22 -10.27
CA SER A 269 10.09 -5.22 -9.73
C SER A 269 11.51 -4.71 -9.66
N PHE A 270 12.23 -5.05 -8.59
CA PHE A 270 13.66 -4.76 -8.47
C PHE A 270 14.36 -5.84 -7.64
N VAL A 271 15.66 -6.04 -7.91
CA VAL A 271 16.51 -7.01 -7.22
C VAL A 271 17.62 -6.28 -6.47
N HIS A 272 18.40 -5.50 -7.22
CA HIS A 272 19.48 -4.66 -6.70
C HIS A 272 18.95 -3.29 -6.30
N TYR A 273 19.40 -2.81 -5.15
CA TYR A 273 19.06 -1.48 -4.63
C TYR A 273 20.15 -1.04 -3.65
N LYS A 274 20.36 0.28 -3.57
CA LYS A 274 21.23 0.93 -2.59
C LYS A 274 20.37 1.56 -1.50
N PRO A 275 20.18 0.90 -0.34
CA PRO A 275 19.41 1.47 0.75
C PRO A 275 20.15 2.65 1.38
N ILE A 276 19.42 3.68 1.84
CA ILE A 276 19.99 4.88 2.46
C ILE A 276 19.55 4.96 3.93
N PRO A 277 20.47 4.86 4.90
CA PRO A 277 20.15 5.09 6.31
C PRO A 277 19.56 6.48 6.53
N VAL A 278 18.53 6.59 7.38
CA VAL A 278 17.87 7.86 7.64
C VAL A 278 18.82 8.92 8.23
N THR A 279 19.78 8.49 9.05
CA THR A 279 20.82 9.39 9.58
C THR A 279 21.66 10.05 8.48
N GLN A 280 21.92 9.34 7.37
CA GLN A 280 22.64 9.90 6.22
C GLN A 280 21.78 10.91 5.43
N LEU A 281 20.47 10.63 5.28
CA LEU A 281 19.52 11.58 4.66
C LEU A 281 19.48 12.90 5.44
N ILE A 282 19.37 12.82 6.76
CA ILE A 282 19.36 13.99 7.65
C ILE A 282 20.69 14.75 7.57
N GLN A 283 21.82 14.04 7.67
CA GLN A 283 23.14 14.66 7.58
C GLN A 283 23.32 15.40 6.25
N ALA A 284 22.95 14.79 5.14
CA ALA A 284 23.04 15.41 3.82
C ALA A 284 22.14 16.66 3.69
N SER A 285 20.92 16.59 4.23
CA SER A 285 20.00 17.73 4.28
C SER A 285 20.58 18.89 5.10
N LEU A 286 21.16 18.60 6.28
CA LEU A 286 21.80 19.61 7.12
C LEU A 286 23.02 20.25 6.46
N MET A 287 23.83 19.45 5.75
CA MET A 287 25.02 19.92 5.03
C MET A 287 24.68 20.57 3.67
N LYS A 288 23.42 20.53 3.23
CA LYS A 288 22.98 20.93 1.88
C LYS A 288 23.81 20.26 0.78
N SER A 289 24.19 19.00 1.00
CA SER A 289 25.00 18.20 0.08
C SER A 289 24.13 17.20 -0.66
N ASN A 290 24.47 16.92 -1.92
CA ASN A 290 23.81 15.85 -2.68
C ASN A 290 24.33 14.49 -2.23
N LEU A 291 23.42 13.57 -1.91
CA LEU A 291 23.77 12.17 -1.73
C LEU A 291 23.99 11.53 -3.10
N ASP A 292 24.94 10.59 -3.15
CA ASP A 292 25.05 9.68 -4.27
C ASP A 292 23.85 8.69 -4.22
N GLN A 293 22.88 8.95 -5.09
CA GLN A 293 21.65 8.17 -5.24
C GLN A 293 21.75 7.09 -6.33
N GLU A 294 22.94 6.83 -6.90
CA GLU A 294 23.11 5.74 -7.86
C GLU A 294 22.69 4.40 -7.24
N GLY A 295 21.78 3.69 -7.91
CA GLY A 295 21.21 2.43 -7.43
C GLY A 295 20.11 2.56 -6.35
N PHE A 296 19.77 3.78 -5.89
CA PHE A 296 18.61 3.97 -5.03
C PHE A 296 17.31 3.89 -5.85
N ILE A 297 16.31 3.18 -5.33
CA ILE A 297 15.06 2.98 -6.07
C ILE A 297 14.18 4.22 -5.98
N ASN A 298 13.87 4.80 -7.12
CA ASN A 298 12.85 5.83 -7.25
C ASN A 298 11.78 5.37 -8.25
N PHE A 299 10.55 5.20 -7.79
CA PHE A 299 9.43 4.85 -8.67
C PHE A 299 8.92 6.05 -9.47
N GLY A 300 9.30 7.27 -9.08
CA GLY A 300 9.01 8.47 -9.85
C GLY A 300 7.53 8.81 -9.91
N TRP A 301 6.71 8.47 -8.90
CA TRP A 301 5.26 8.71 -8.91
C TRP A 301 4.88 10.11 -9.42
N ARG A 302 5.41 11.16 -8.77
CA ARG A 302 5.12 12.54 -9.17
C ARG A 302 5.50 12.79 -10.63
N GLY A 303 6.62 12.19 -11.06
CA GLY A 303 7.23 12.10 -12.40
C GLY A 303 6.47 11.30 -13.46
N TRP A 304 5.35 10.65 -13.11
CA TRP A 304 4.59 9.76 -13.99
C TRP A 304 3.13 10.18 -14.18
N GLU A 305 2.32 10.16 -13.12
CA GLU A 305 0.90 10.58 -13.16
C GLU A 305 0.54 11.49 -11.98
N GLY A 306 1.53 11.99 -11.24
CA GLY A 306 1.29 12.94 -10.17
C GLY A 306 1.07 14.36 -10.69
N SER A 307 1.50 15.37 -9.93
CA SER A 307 1.44 16.75 -10.42
C SER A 307 2.31 16.94 -11.67
N PHE A 308 3.33 16.11 -11.93
CA PHE A 308 4.39 16.37 -12.92
C PHE A 308 4.90 15.10 -13.66
N PRO A 309 4.27 14.59 -14.72
CA PRO A 309 3.31 15.27 -15.55
C PRO A 309 1.88 15.10 -15.04
N THR A 310 1.08 16.15 -15.22
CA THR A 310 -0.35 16.11 -14.87
C THR A 310 -1.14 15.47 -15.99
N SER A 311 -1.92 14.44 -15.67
CA SER A 311 -2.98 13.93 -16.55
C SER A 311 -4.25 14.80 -16.39
N ILE A 312 -4.76 15.33 -17.50
CA ILE A 312 -6.02 16.07 -17.55
C ILE A 312 -6.90 15.38 -18.58
N ILE A 313 -8.01 14.81 -18.10
CA ILE A 313 -9.00 14.14 -18.94
C ILE A 313 -10.25 15.02 -18.99
N ARG A 314 -10.75 15.28 -20.19
CA ARG A 314 -11.98 16.04 -20.47
C ARG A 314 -12.82 15.31 -21.50
N ASP A 315 -14.13 15.45 -21.43
CA ASP A 315 -15.00 14.92 -22.48
C ASP A 315 -14.86 15.76 -23.75
N CYS A 316 -14.81 15.11 -24.91
CA CYS A 316 -14.80 15.81 -26.20
C CYS A 316 -16.18 16.45 -26.45
N SER A 317 -16.23 17.78 -26.57
CA SER A 317 -17.48 18.53 -26.77
C SER A 317 -18.25 18.14 -28.04
N THR A 318 -17.56 17.67 -29.07
CA THR A 318 -18.15 17.25 -30.36
C THR A 318 -18.50 15.77 -30.41
N ASN A 319 -17.88 14.94 -29.56
CA ASN A 319 -18.18 13.52 -29.48
C ASN A 319 -18.06 13.04 -28.02
N PRO A 320 -19.18 12.99 -27.27
CA PRO A 320 -19.20 12.60 -25.87
C PRO A 320 -18.71 11.17 -25.59
N THR A 321 -18.53 10.32 -26.62
CA THR A 321 -17.98 8.97 -26.45
C THR A 321 -16.45 8.95 -26.45
N LEU A 322 -15.80 10.10 -26.63
CA LEU A 322 -14.34 10.24 -26.66
C LEU A 322 -13.89 11.18 -25.54
N ASP A 323 -12.71 10.90 -24.99
CA ASP A 323 -12.04 11.83 -24.08
C ASP A 323 -10.88 12.53 -24.79
N GLU A 324 -10.71 13.81 -24.49
CA GLU A 324 -9.46 14.54 -24.68
C GLU A 324 -8.55 14.27 -23.48
N LYS A 325 -7.37 13.68 -23.73
CA LYS A 325 -6.36 13.41 -22.70
C LYS A 325 -5.15 14.29 -22.95
N THR A 326 -4.93 15.28 -22.08
CA THR A 326 -3.76 16.15 -22.10
C THR A 326 -2.78 15.72 -21.02
N VAL A 327 -1.50 15.59 -21.37
CA VAL A 327 -0.41 15.32 -20.41
C VAL A 327 0.49 16.55 -20.38
N ALA A 328 0.44 17.30 -19.28
CA ALA A 328 1.25 18.51 -19.10
C ALA A 328 2.61 18.14 -18.48
N TYR A 329 3.70 18.36 -19.24
CA TYR A 329 5.07 18.12 -18.78
C TYR A 329 5.70 19.39 -18.26
N TYR A 330 6.50 19.24 -17.20
CA TYR A 330 7.25 20.32 -16.56
C TYR A 330 8.73 19.96 -16.51
N ASN A 331 9.60 20.96 -16.36
CA ASN A 331 11.05 20.75 -16.36
C ASN A 331 11.50 19.71 -15.33
N GLU A 332 10.87 19.68 -14.14
CA GLU A 332 11.14 18.66 -13.13
C GLU A 332 10.76 17.26 -13.64
N ALA A 333 9.52 17.08 -14.13
CA ALA A 333 9.03 15.82 -14.71
C ALA A 333 10.01 15.26 -15.76
N VAL A 334 10.44 16.11 -16.69
CA VAL A 334 11.37 15.74 -17.76
C VAL A 334 12.73 15.33 -17.18
N LYS A 335 13.27 16.11 -16.23
CA LYS A 335 14.56 15.79 -15.57
C LYS A 335 14.51 14.48 -14.79
N THR A 336 13.41 14.21 -14.08
CA THR A 336 13.25 12.99 -13.26
C THR A 336 12.82 11.77 -14.07
N SER A 337 12.31 11.95 -15.29
CA SER A 337 11.78 10.86 -16.12
C SER A 337 12.81 9.76 -16.42
N VAL A 338 14.09 10.11 -16.53
CA VAL A 338 15.19 9.17 -16.78
C VAL A 338 15.69 8.48 -15.51
N GLN A 339 15.28 8.96 -14.35
CA GLN A 339 15.72 8.45 -13.05
C GLN A 339 14.72 7.47 -12.42
N ARG A 340 13.53 7.33 -13.00
CA ARG A 340 12.50 6.44 -12.46
C ARG A 340 12.71 5.00 -12.92
N LEU A 341 12.46 4.06 -12.01
CA LEU A 341 12.31 2.66 -12.35
C LEU A 341 11.12 2.51 -13.32
N GLN A 342 11.27 1.68 -14.35
CA GLN A 342 10.15 1.34 -15.22
C GLN A 342 9.33 0.19 -14.60
N PRO A 343 8.00 0.19 -14.78
CA PRO A 343 7.17 -0.90 -14.29
C PRO A 343 7.56 -2.23 -14.97
N LEU A 344 7.31 -3.33 -14.26
CA LEU A 344 7.34 -4.68 -14.83
C LEU A 344 6.16 -4.87 -15.78
N THR A 345 4.97 -4.44 -15.35
CA THR A 345 3.74 -4.43 -16.14
C THR A 345 2.87 -3.24 -15.74
N SER A 346 2.10 -2.75 -16.71
CA SER A 346 1.11 -1.70 -16.53
C SER A 346 -0.18 -2.14 -17.20
N TYR A 347 -1.31 -1.88 -16.55
CA TYR A 347 -2.64 -2.09 -17.14
C TYR A 347 -3.44 -0.80 -16.99
N PHE A 348 -4.19 -0.46 -18.03
CA PHE A 348 -4.76 0.88 -18.17
C PHE A 348 -6.21 0.90 -17.68
N HIS A 349 -6.68 2.04 -17.17
CA HIS A 349 -8.08 2.21 -16.76
C HIS A 349 -9.06 2.03 -17.95
N LYS A 350 -8.57 2.32 -19.17
CA LYS A 350 -9.27 2.04 -20.43
C LYS A 350 -8.36 1.20 -21.32
N ASP A 351 -8.63 -0.11 -21.39
CA ASP A 351 -7.89 -1.05 -22.22
C ASP A 351 -8.83 -1.69 -23.26
N PRO A 352 -8.65 -1.42 -24.58
CA PRO A 352 -9.53 -1.93 -25.62
C PRO A 352 -9.22 -3.36 -26.06
N ARG A 353 -8.16 -3.99 -25.52
CA ARG A 353 -7.75 -5.33 -25.92
C ARG A 353 -8.74 -6.36 -25.35
N PRO A 354 -9.17 -7.36 -26.15
CA PRO A 354 -10.30 -8.25 -25.81
C PRO A 354 -10.03 -9.20 -24.63
N ASP A 355 -8.77 -9.49 -24.31
CA ASP A 355 -8.34 -10.38 -23.23
C ASP A 355 -7.90 -9.63 -21.97
N LYS A 356 -8.14 -8.31 -21.92
CA LYS A 356 -7.72 -7.41 -20.83
C LYS A 356 -8.92 -6.79 -20.14
N PHE A 357 -8.64 -6.11 -19.04
CA PHE A 357 -9.65 -5.37 -18.28
C PHE A 357 -9.17 -3.94 -18.01
N GLY A 358 -10.13 -3.02 -17.84
CA GLY A 358 -9.85 -1.68 -17.34
C GLY A 358 -9.61 -1.71 -15.83
N GLY A 359 -8.47 -1.17 -15.39
CA GLY A 359 -8.15 -1.07 -13.98
C GLY A 359 -9.04 -0.10 -13.20
N THR A 360 -9.14 -0.35 -11.89
CA THR A 360 -9.81 0.54 -10.93
C THR A 360 -8.92 0.83 -9.74
N ALA A 361 -8.44 -0.22 -9.07
CA ALA A 361 -7.55 -0.09 -7.93
C ALA A 361 -6.84 -1.42 -7.66
N LEU A 362 -5.52 -1.42 -7.80
CA LEU A 362 -4.70 -2.57 -7.42
C LEU A 362 -4.71 -2.79 -5.90
N THR A 363 -5.19 -3.96 -5.44
CA THR A 363 -5.42 -4.26 -4.02
C THR A 363 -4.52 -5.37 -3.46
N GLY A 364 -3.75 -6.05 -4.30
CA GLY A 364 -2.88 -7.12 -3.85
C GLY A 364 -1.84 -7.50 -4.91
N VAL A 365 -0.64 -7.83 -4.44
CA VAL A 365 0.46 -8.34 -5.27
C VAL A 365 1.16 -9.43 -4.46
N GLN A 366 1.22 -10.66 -4.99
CA GLN A 366 1.87 -11.81 -4.36
C GLN A 366 2.61 -12.65 -5.39
N SER A 367 3.84 -13.04 -5.07
CA SER A 367 4.55 -14.06 -5.85
C SER A 367 4.04 -15.45 -5.49
N TYR A 368 3.93 -16.31 -6.50
CA TYR A 368 3.54 -17.70 -6.31
C TYR A 368 4.68 -18.65 -6.73
N MET A 369 5.15 -19.45 -5.77
CA MET A 369 6.26 -20.38 -5.91
C MET A 369 5.83 -21.85 -5.87
N GLY A 370 4.53 -22.10 -5.70
CA GLY A 370 3.98 -23.45 -5.67
C GLY A 370 3.87 -24.10 -7.04
N ASN A 371 3.66 -25.42 -7.00
CA ASN A 371 3.39 -26.24 -8.18
C ASN A 371 1.95 -26.78 -8.21
N ARG A 372 1.11 -26.42 -7.22
CA ARG A 372 -0.29 -26.86 -7.13
C ARG A 372 -1.13 -26.34 -8.29
N ILE A 373 -0.94 -25.08 -8.65
CA ILE A 373 -1.45 -24.42 -9.85
C ILE A 373 -0.27 -24.25 -10.83
N PRO A 374 0.04 -25.24 -11.70
CA PRO A 374 1.24 -25.23 -12.53
C PRO A 374 1.33 -24.01 -13.45
N GLY A 375 0.16 -23.54 -13.95
CA GLY A 375 0.06 -22.35 -14.80
C GLY A 375 0.52 -21.06 -14.12
N LEU A 376 0.61 -21.00 -12.79
CA LEU A 376 1.06 -19.79 -12.08
C LEU A 376 2.48 -19.90 -11.53
N ALA A 377 3.14 -21.07 -11.62
CA ALA A 377 4.45 -21.28 -11.02
C ALA A 377 5.47 -20.20 -11.47
N GLY A 378 6.09 -19.53 -10.49
CA GLY A 378 7.07 -18.47 -10.73
C GLY A 378 6.48 -17.12 -11.17
N SER A 379 5.15 -16.99 -11.21
CA SER A 379 4.48 -15.74 -11.59
C SER A 379 4.28 -14.79 -10.40
N VAL A 380 3.92 -13.56 -10.74
CA VAL A 380 3.38 -12.57 -9.80
C VAL A 380 1.89 -12.47 -10.06
N VAL A 381 1.11 -12.82 -9.06
CA VAL A 381 -0.34 -12.73 -9.06
C VAL A 381 -0.76 -11.43 -8.40
N PHE A 382 -1.79 -10.79 -8.94
CA PHE A 382 -2.27 -9.53 -8.45
C PHE A 382 -3.80 -9.42 -8.56
N THR A 383 -4.37 -8.53 -7.74
CA THR A 383 -5.82 -8.30 -7.71
C THR A 383 -6.14 -6.85 -7.99
N ASP A 384 -7.24 -6.63 -8.71
CA ASP A 384 -7.88 -5.32 -8.84
C ASP A 384 -9.25 -5.34 -8.16
N PHE A 385 -9.59 -4.25 -7.48
CA PHE A 385 -10.79 -4.13 -6.65
C PHE A 385 -12.08 -4.40 -7.43
N ALA A 386 -12.16 -3.89 -8.65
CA ALA A 386 -13.36 -3.96 -9.49
C ALA A 386 -13.02 -3.88 -10.97
N ARG A 387 -13.78 -4.60 -11.80
CA ARG A 387 -13.67 -4.55 -13.26
C ARG A 387 -14.35 -3.29 -13.80
N ASN A 388 -13.59 -2.41 -14.44
CA ASN A 388 -14.09 -1.15 -14.99
C ASN A 388 -14.72 -1.34 -16.39
N GLU A 389 -15.80 -2.11 -16.49
CA GLU A 389 -16.51 -2.38 -17.75
C GLU A 389 -17.87 -1.66 -17.84
N GLY A 390 -17.96 -0.43 -17.32
CA GLY A 390 -19.11 0.46 -17.52
C GLY A 390 -20.49 -0.09 -17.13
N SER A 391 -20.56 -1.11 -16.26
CA SER A 391 -21.76 -1.94 -16.08
C SER A 391 -22.40 -1.81 -14.70
N GLN A 392 -23.73 -1.88 -14.70
CA GLN A 392 -24.56 -2.00 -13.50
C GLN A 392 -24.25 -3.30 -12.75
N PRO A 393 -24.56 -3.39 -11.44
CA PRO A 393 -24.30 -4.57 -10.62
C PRO A 393 -24.76 -5.90 -11.26
N PRO A 394 -24.08 -7.03 -11.00
CA PRO A 394 -23.05 -7.22 -9.97
C PRO A 394 -21.63 -6.86 -10.43
N ILE A 395 -20.90 -6.14 -9.58
CA ILE A 395 -19.48 -5.80 -9.82
C ILE A 395 -18.60 -6.97 -9.35
N ARG A 396 -17.53 -7.25 -10.10
CA ARG A 396 -16.53 -8.28 -9.78
C ARG A 396 -15.14 -7.67 -9.74
N GLY A 397 -14.34 -8.06 -8.75
CA GLY A 397 -12.89 -7.85 -8.76
C GLY A 397 -12.22 -8.72 -9.80
N VAL A 398 -10.96 -8.41 -10.10
CA VAL A 398 -10.17 -9.13 -11.10
C VAL A 398 -8.97 -9.78 -10.43
N LEU A 399 -8.69 -11.02 -10.79
CA LEU A 399 -7.45 -11.71 -10.46
C LEU A 399 -6.65 -11.85 -11.76
N ALA A 400 -5.38 -11.50 -11.74
CA ALA A 400 -4.52 -11.56 -12.91
C ALA A 400 -3.09 -11.92 -12.51
N TYR A 401 -2.26 -12.25 -13.49
CA TYR A 401 -0.86 -12.52 -13.26
C TYR A 401 0.03 -12.02 -14.40
N THR A 402 1.30 -11.81 -14.07
CA THR A 402 2.36 -11.52 -15.03
C THR A 402 3.63 -12.31 -14.67
N ARG A 403 4.62 -12.32 -15.56
CA ARG A 403 5.92 -12.97 -15.34
C ARG A 403 7.03 -12.03 -15.73
N ILE A 404 8.16 -12.13 -15.03
CA ILE A 404 9.37 -11.44 -15.45
C ILE A 404 9.82 -11.99 -16.80
N ARG A 405 10.12 -11.07 -17.71
CA ARG A 405 10.81 -11.36 -18.97
C ARG A 405 12.29 -11.06 -18.83
N THR A 406 13.12 -11.90 -19.45
CA THR A 406 14.58 -11.73 -19.49
C THR A 406 15.06 -10.81 -20.62
N ASP A 407 14.15 -10.35 -21.49
CA ASP A 407 14.46 -9.53 -22.66
C ASP A 407 14.36 -8.01 -22.41
N CYS A 408 14.27 -7.61 -21.14
CA CYS A 408 14.15 -6.21 -20.70
C CYS A 408 12.95 -5.46 -21.32
N LYS A 409 11.93 -6.17 -21.81
CA LYS A 409 10.68 -5.57 -22.28
C LYS A 409 9.64 -5.57 -21.17
N LEU A 410 8.69 -4.63 -21.29
CA LEU A 410 7.51 -4.63 -20.45
C LEU A 410 6.77 -5.95 -20.60
N SER A 411 6.36 -6.52 -19.47
CA SER A 411 5.60 -7.75 -19.43
C SER A 411 4.13 -7.43 -19.63
N ASP A 412 3.46 -8.22 -20.47
CA ASP A 412 2.00 -8.20 -20.54
C ASP A 412 1.43 -9.05 -19.38
N PHE A 413 0.12 -8.97 -19.15
CA PHE A 413 -0.55 -9.73 -18.10
C PHE A 413 -1.65 -10.63 -18.66
N SER A 414 -2.10 -11.59 -17.87
CA SER A 414 -3.22 -12.47 -18.20
C SER A 414 -4.21 -12.51 -17.06
N VAL A 415 -5.50 -12.42 -17.38
CA VAL A 415 -6.60 -12.54 -16.41
C VAL A 415 -6.77 -14.01 -16.01
N ILE A 416 -7.05 -14.23 -14.73
CA ILE A 416 -7.38 -15.54 -14.17
C ILE A 416 -8.89 -15.59 -13.99
N GLU A 417 -9.54 -16.44 -14.78
CA GLU A 417 -10.97 -16.70 -14.62
C GLU A 417 -11.19 -17.67 -13.45
N THR A 418 -12.07 -17.28 -12.52
CA THR A 418 -12.44 -18.09 -11.35
C THR A 418 -13.84 -18.68 -11.56
N ASP A 419 -14.05 -19.94 -11.17
CA ASP A 419 -15.30 -20.67 -11.35
C ASP A 419 -16.31 -20.50 -10.20
N TYR A 420 -15.95 -19.77 -9.14
CA TYR A 420 -16.83 -19.54 -8.00
C TYR A 420 -18.05 -18.68 -8.37
N ASN A 421 -19.24 -19.22 -8.11
CA ASN A 421 -20.50 -18.52 -8.35
C ASN A 421 -20.88 -17.62 -7.16
N PHE A 422 -20.59 -16.33 -7.28
CA PHE A 422 -21.01 -15.30 -6.34
C PHE A 422 -22.49 -14.88 -6.45
N GLY A 423 -23.28 -15.50 -7.33
CA GLY A 423 -24.69 -15.19 -7.55
C GLY A 423 -24.91 -13.75 -8.05
N SER A 424 -25.99 -13.11 -7.59
CA SER A 424 -26.34 -11.73 -7.93
C SER A 424 -25.66 -10.67 -7.07
N GLN A 425 -24.86 -11.06 -6.07
CA GLN A 425 -24.16 -10.13 -5.20
C GLN A 425 -22.90 -9.60 -5.88
N SER A 426 -22.46 -8.39 -5.56
CA SER A 426 -21.13 -7.90 -5.99
C SER A 426 -20.03 -8.56 -5.16
N ALA A 427 -18.82 -8.63 -5.71
CA ALA A 427 -17.65 -9.21 -5.04
C ALA A 427 -16.41 -8.38 -5.38
N PHE A 428 -15.95 -7.58 -4.43
CA PHE A 428 -14.76 -6.74 -4.57
C PHE A 428 -13.53 -7.46 -4.05
N TYR A 429 -12.46 -7.53 -4.84
CA TYR A 429 -11.24 -8.23 -4.43
C TYR A 429 -10.36 -7.27 -3.63
N ALA A 430 -10.32 -7.48 -2.32
CA ALA A 430 -9.81 -6.51 -1.35
C ALA A 430 -8.36 -6.77 -0.92
N SER A 431 -7.88 -8.01 -0.99
CA SER A 431 -6.51 -8.35 -0.62
C SER A 431 -6.07 -9.70 -1.18
N LEU A 432 -4.76 -9.88 -1.31
CA LEU A 432 -4.13 -11.14 -1.69
C LEU A 432 -3.07 -11.53 -0.66
N GLY A 433 -3.12 -12.77 -0.18
CA GLY A 433 -2.18 -13.35 0.79
C GLY A 433 -1.60 -14.66 0.31
N THR A 434 -0.59 -15.15 1.03
CA THR A 434 0.07 -16.42 0.72
C THR A 434 0.56 -17.10 1.99
N ASN A 435 0.82 -18.40 1.91
CA ASN A 435 1.42 -19.16 3.00
C ASN A 435 2.95 -18.97 3.04
N LEU A 436 3.62 -19.42 4.09
CA LEU A 436 5.04 -19.11 4.37
C LEU A 436 6.00 -19.53 3.23
N ASP A 437 5.70 -20.63 2.54
CA ASP A 437 6.49 -21.14 1.41
C ASP A 437 6.00 -20.66 0.03
N GLN A 438 4.99 -19.79 0.02
CA GLN A 438 4.38 -19.20 -1.16
C GLN A 438 3.77 -20.22 -2.15
N THR A 439 3.31 -21.36 -1.63
CA THR A 439 2.70 -22.43 -2.44
C THR A 439 1.17 -22.44 -2.45
N ARG A 440 0.54 -21.56 -1.67
CA ARG A 440 -0.91 -21.33 -1.62
C ARG A 440 -1.22 -19.84 -1.71
N LEU A 441 -2.32 -19.50 -2.36
CA LEU A 441 -2.80 -18.12 -2.45
C LEU A 441 -4.15 -18.01 -1.77
N TYR A 442 -4.34 -16.91 -1.06
CA TYR A 442 -5.59 -16.59 -0.37
C TYR A 442 -6.13 -15.26 -0.89
N LEU A 443 -7.41 -15.24 -1.25
CA LEU A 443 -8.10 -14.07 -1.77
C LEU A 443 -9.10 -13.55 -0.74
N GLY A 444 -8.94 -12.29 -0.34
CA GLY A 444 -9.91 -11.56 0.49
C GLY A 444 -10.93 -10.87 -0.40
N VAL A 445 -12.21 -11.16 -0.18
CA VAL A 445 -13.34 -10.59 -0.93
C VAL A 445 -14.26 -9.82 0.01
N TYR A 446 -14.84 -8.75 -0.49
CA TYR A 446 -15.81 -7.95 0.24
C TYR A 446 -17.08 -7.74 -0.60
N GLY A 447 -18.25 -7.84 0.01
CA GLY A 447 -19.55 -7.79 -0.70
C GLY A 447 -20.06 -6.38 -1.02
N SER A 448 -19.42 -5.34 -0.51
CA SER A 448 -19.88 -3.94 -0.65
C SER A 448 -18.71 -3.00 -0.94
N MET A 449 -18.96 -1.87 -1.60
CA MET A 449 -17.98 -0.78 -1.65
C MET A 449 -17.97 0.01 -0.36
N ASN A 450 -19.04 -0.06 0.44
CA ASN A 450 -19.24 0.71 1.65
C ASN A 450 -18.49 0.07 2.82
N VAL A 451 -17.50 0.77 3.36
CA VAL A 451 -16.71 0.29 4.51
C VAL A 451 -17.52 0.16 5.79
N THR A 452 -18.71 0.78 5.86
CA THR A 452 -19.63 0.68 7.00
C THR A 452 -20.58 -0.52 6.92
N ASP A 453 -20.64 -1.23 5.80
CA ASP A 453 -21.43 -2.45 5.66
C ASP A 453 -20.73 -3.63 6.33
N LEU A 454 -21.02 -3.82 7.62
CA LEU A 454 -20.33 -4.84 8.41
C LEU A 454 -20.64 -6.27 7.95
N ASN A 455 -19.72 -7.19 8.27
CA ASN A 455 -19.87 -8.64 8.05
C ASN A 455 -20.01 -9.08 6.59
N GLN A 456 -19.53 -8.30 5.62
CA GLN A 456 -19.53 -8.64 4.19
C GLN A 456 -18.22 -9.29 3.71
N GLY A 457 -17.35 -9.75 4.61
CA GLY A 457 -16.03 -10.29 4.26
C GLY A 457 -16.02 -11.80 4.05
N THR A 458 -15.40 -12.25 2.97
CA THR A 458 -15.19 -13.67 2.65
C THR A 458 -13.71 -13.89 2.30
N VAL A 459 -13.17 -15.05 2.65
CA VAL A 459 -11.79 -15.43 2.30
C VAL A 459 -11.79 -16.77 1.57
N PHE A 460 -11.08 -16.84 0.46
CA PHE A 460 -10.95 -18.02 -0.39
C PHE A 460 -9.49 -18.50 -0.41
N GLU A 461 -9.28 -19.81 -0.52
CA GLU A 461 -8.02 -20.39 -1.03
C GLU A 461 -8.18 -20.58 -2.54
N ILE A 462 -7.22 -20.10 -3.32
CA ILE A 462 -7.21 -20.27 -4.78
C ILE A 462 -6.65 -21.66 -5.08
N VAL A 463 -7.44 -22.48 -5.77
CA VAL A 463 -7.13 -23.87 -6.11
C VAL A 463 -7.22 -24.08 -7.64
N PRO A 464 -6.63 -25.18 -8.17
CA PRO A 464 -6.61 -25.46 -9.62
C PRO A 464 -7.97 -25.74 -10.25
#